data_AF-A0A5Q4GQR4-F1
#
_entry.id   AF-A0A5Q4GQR4-F1
#
_cell.length_a   1.000
_cell.length_b   1.000
_cell.length_c   1.000
_cell.angle_alpha   90.00
_cell.angle_beta   90.00
_cell.angle_gamma   90.00
#
_symmetry.space_group_name_H-M   'P 1'
#
loop_
_entity.id
_entity.type
_entity.pdbx_description
1 polymer ?
#
loop_
_entity_poly.entity_id
_entity_poly.type
_entity_poly.pdbx_seq_one_letter_code
_entity_poly.pdbx_strand_id
1 'polypeptide(L)'
;MFTDRERVPVTVLTGFLGSGKTTLLNRILSENHGKRIAVIENEFGEIGVDNDLVIGAEEEIFEMNNGCICCTVRGDLIRILGNLMKRRDRFDHIMIETTGMADPGPVAQTFFMDDEIQEYLALDGIVTLVDAKHVMQHIDESDEVKEQIAFADAILLNKVDLVSSEELDRLEARIHSMNSAAKIFRTQDAVVEMDKILGLGGFDLDRALEVDPSFLEPEYPFEWSGLYVLTPGEVSLVVQQGPDPSMNACLRQVDQATDEAMREAVEPAVLVFSDVPYPLESGHSLTPGSMLYQLTLDGPESRFPLCISQAGHYSLFTEHHPDEFQAYLVDETGNRIEPLVVREYKPDHEHDETVTSVGITTPGDLDPERFQDWLRNLLATQGPDIFRMKGILSLQGMSQRFVFQGVHMLFDGRPDRPWDGQPRRNSLIFIGRNLDREALVAGFNACLV
;
A
#
# COMPACT_ATOMS: atom_id res chain seq x y z
N MET A 1 3.70 -36.22 -15.88
CA MET A 1 4.87 -35.34 -16.07
C MET A 1 4.35 -34.10 -16.78
N PHE A 2 4.02 -33.06 -16.01
CA PHE A 2 3.72 -31.75 -16.57
C PHE A 2 5.06 -31.03 -16.72
N THR A 3 5.42 -30.70 -17.94
CA THR A 3 6.60 -29.87 -18.28
C THR A 3 6.38 -28.44 -17.79
N ASP A 4 7.44 -27.77 -17.35
CA ASP A 4 7.51 -26.39 -16.86
C ASP A 4 6.41 -25.49 -17.44
N ARG A 5 5.54 -24.95 -16.59
CA ARG A 5 4.70 -23.82 -16.97
C ARG A 5 5.58 -22.58 -16.84
N GLU A 6 6.10 -22.11 -17.97
CA GLU A 6 6.86 -20.85 -18.06
C GLU A 6 5.98 -19.71 -17.52
N ARG A 7 6.50 -18.94 -16.55
CA ARG A 7 5.77 -17.82 -15.93
C ARG A 7 5.54 -16.73 -16.97
N VAL A 8 4.38 -16.08 -16.94
CA VAL A 8 4.10 -14.98 -17.87
C VAL A 8 4.91 -13.74 -17.44
N PRO A 9 5.73 -13.16 -18.31
CA PRO A 9 6.48 -11.95 -18.02
C PRO A 9 5.56 -10.74 -17.87
N VAL A 10 5.87 -9.88 -16.89
CA VAL A 10 5.12 -8.66 -16.59
C VAL A 10 6.05 -7.47 -16.64
N THR A 11 5.76 -6.47 -17.45
CA THR A 11 6.49 -5.20 -17.49
C THR A 11 5.67 -4.12 -16.81
N VAL A 12 6.30 -3.34 -15.95
CA VAL A 12 5.68 -2.16 -15.33
C VAL A 12 6.13 -0.93 -16.10
N LEU A 13 5.18 -0.19 -16.66
CA LEU A 13 5.38 1.07 -17.37
C LEU A 13 5.09 2.23 -16.41
N THR A 14 6.11 3.01 -16.08
CA THR A 14 6.00 4.16 -15.18
C THR A 14 6.62 5.41 -15.81
N GLY A 15 6.54 6.54 -15.11
CA GLY A 15 7.15 7.80 -15.51
C GLY A 15 6.26 9.01 -15.24
N PHE A 16 6.89 10.12 -14.87
CA PHE A 16 6.25 11.36 -14.46
C PHE A 16 5.17 11.88 -15.43
N LEU A 17 4.24 12.71 -14.95
CA LEU A 17 3.14 13.23 -15.78
C LEU A 17 3.65 13.88 -17.07
N GLY A 18 2.97 13.58 -18.19
CA GLY A 18 3.32 14.13 -19.49
C GLY A 18 4.59 13.55 -20.13
N SER A 19 5.24 12.54 -19.54
CA SER A 19 6.42 11.88 -20.11
C SER A 19 6.17 11.13 -21.43
N GLY A 20 4.91 10.79 -21.73
CA GLY A 20 4.49 10.12 -22.96
C GLY A 20 4.06 8.67 -22.80
N LYS A 21 3.71 8.22 -21.60
CA LYS A 21 3.24 6.84 -21.30
C LYS A 21 2.13 6.39 -22.23
N THR A 22 1.04 7.15 -22.31
CA THR A 22 -0.10 6.89 -23.20
C THR A 22 0.31 6.80 -24.68
N THR A 23 1.30 7.59 -25.11
CA THR A 23 1.82 7.52 -26.49
C THR A 23 2.56 6.21 -26.73
N LEU A 24 3.38 5.77 -25.77
CA LEU A 24 4.05 4.47 -25.87
C LEU A 24 3.06 3.32 -25.84
N LEU A 25 2.10 3.37 -24.92
CA LEU A 25 1.09 2.33 -24.75
C LEU A 25 0.27 2.14 -26.03
N ASN A 26 -0.21 3.24 -26.63
CA ASN A 26 -0.89 3.19 -27.92
C ASN A 26 -0.02 2.62 -29.04
N ARG A 27 1.29 2.88 -29.02
CA ARG A 27 2.21 2.29 -29.98
C ARG A 27 2.31 0.78 -29.78
N ILE A 28 2.46 0.33 -28.53
CA ILE A 28 2.51 -1.10 -28.21
C ILE A 28 1.25 -1.78 -28.76
N LEU A 29 0.06 -1.26 -28.44
CA LEU A 29 -1.22 -1.84 -28.88
C LEU A 29 -1.48 -1.81 -30.40
N SER A 30 -0.77 -0.97 -31.16
CA SER A 30 -1.02 -0.77 -32.60
C SER A 30 0.05 -1.39 -33.51
N GLU A 31 1.25 -1.66 -33.00
CA GLU A 31 2.34 -2.24 -33.76
C GLU A 31 2.34 -3.78 -33.69
N ASN A 32 2.62 -4.44 -34.82
CA ASN A 32 2.75 -5.89 -34.83
C ASN A 32 4.15 -6.30 -34.35
N HIS A 33 4.27 -6.53 -33.04
CA HIS A 33 5.49 -7.01 -32.38
C HIS A 33 5.51 -8.53 -32.14
N GLY A 34 4.54 -9.28 -32.67
CA GLY A 34 4.52 -10.75 -32.58
C GLY A 34 4.28 -11.31 -31.18
N LYS A 35 3.82 -10.48 -30.23
CA LYS A 35 3.40 -10.86 -28.88
C LYS A 35 1.93 -10.49 -28.70
N ARG A 36 1.20 -11.26 -27.88
CA ARG A 36 -0.16 -10.93 -27.44
C ARG A 36 -0.07 -10.33 -26.04
N ILE A 37 -0.32 -9.03 -25.90
CA ILE A 37 -0.10 -8.31 -24.64
C ILE A 37 -1.45 -8.04 -23.98
N ALA A 38 -1.54 -8.35 -22.68
CA ALA A 38 -2.63 -7.86 -21.83
C ALA A 38 -2.17 -6.57 -21.16
N VAL A 39 -2.95 -5.50 -21.29
CA VAL A 39 -2.63 -4.20 -20.72
C VAL A 39 -3.58 -3.88 -19.57
N ILE A 40 -3.00 -3.45 -18.44
CA ILE A 40 -3.71 -2.91 -17.27
C ILE A 40 -3.42 -1.42 -17.23
N GLU A 41 -4.43 -0.61 -17.52
CA GLU A 41 -4.38 0.86 -17.45
C GLU A 41 -4.99 1.34 -16.14
N ASN A 42 -4.41 2.41 -15.59
CA ASN A 42 -4.78 2.91 -14.28
C ASN A 42 -5.55 4.24 -14.34
N GLU A 43 -5.26 5.19 -15.26
CA GLU A 43 -5.93 6.50 -15.29
C GLU A 43 -7.23 6.56 -16.13
N PHE A 44 -8.29 7.17 -15.56
CA PHE A 44 -9.56 7.45 -16.25
C PHE A 44 -9.55 8.84 -16.91
N GLY A 45 -9.51 8.88 -18.25
CA GLY A 45 -10.07 9.98 -19.04
C GLY A 45 -9.11 11.07 -19.57
N GLU A 46 -8.58 10.84 -20.78
CA GLU A 46 -8.96 11.65 -21.94
C GLU A 46 -9.34 10.67 -23.07
N ILE A 47 -10.49 10.88 -23.69
CA ILE A 47 -11.05 10.03 -24.75
C ILE A 47 -9.99 9.76 -25.83
N GLY A 48 -9.65 8.49 -26.11
CA GLY A 48 -8.63 8.21 -27.10
C GLY A 48 -8.33 6.79 -27.56
N VAL A 49 -8.99 5.74 -27.06
CA VAL A 49 -9.19 4.54 -27.87
C VAL A 49 -10.69 4.42 -28.01
N ASP A 50 -11.22 4.86 -29.16
CA ASP A 50 -12.64 4.63 -29.45
C ASP A 50 -12.95 3.17 -29.10
N ASN A 51 -14.14 2.90 -28.57
CA ASN A 51 -14.67 1.53 -28.48
C ASN A 51 -14.64 0.78 -29.85
N ASP A 52 -14.27 1.47 -30.93
CA ASP A 52 -14.03 0.98 -32.29
C ASP A 52 -12.55 0.86 -32.71
N LEU A 53 -11.55 1.18 -31.86
CA LEU A 53 -10.12 1.29 -32.25
C LEU A 53 -9.17 0.25 -31.66
N VAL A 54 -9.68 -0.89 -31.17
CA VAL A 54 -8.94 -2.17 -31.14
C VAL A 54 -9.77 -3.24 -31.84
N ILE A 55 -10.23 -2.93 -33.05
CA ILE A 55 -10.74 -3.95 -33.97
C ILE A 55 -9.55 -4.46 -34.79
N GLY A 56 -8.82 -5.44 -34.26
CA GLY A 56 -7.85 -6.19 -35.08
C GLY A 56 -6.70 -6.89 -34.38
N ALA A 57 -6.36 -6.58 -33.12
CA ALA A 57 -5.32 -7.29 -32.39
C ALA A 57 -5.95 -8.38 -31.51
N GLU A 58 -5.26 -9.53 -31.35
CA GLU A 58 -5.63 -10.57 -30.37
C GLU A 58 -5.35 -10.12 -28.91
N GLU A 59 -5.52 -8.83 -28.61
CA GLU A 59 -5.14 -8.19 -27.36
C GLU A 59 -6.39 -7.88 -26.54
N GLU A 60 -6.36 -8.25 -25.26
CA GLU A 60 -7.45 -7.94 -24.31
C GLU A 60 -6.99 -6.76 -23.44
N ILE A 61 -7.63 -5.60 -23.62
CA ILE A 61 -7.46 -4.44 -22.75
C ILE A 61 -8.42 -4.58 -21.57
N PHE A 62 -7.90 -4.46 -20.35
CA PHE A 62 -8.70 -4.50 -19.14
C PHE A 62 -8.67 -3.14 -18.46
N GLU A 63 -9.77 -2.43 -18.61
CA GLU A 63 -10.00 -1.15 -17.93
C GLU A 63 -10.37 -1.42 -16.45
N MET A 64 -9.65 -0.79 -15.53
CA MET A 64 -9.97 -0.82 -14.11
C MET A 64 -11.15 0.12 -13.82
N ASN A 65 -12.22 -0.39 -13.21
CA ASN A 65 -13.33 0.47 -12.79
C ASN A 65 -12.95 1.26 -11.53
N ASN A 66 -12.73 2.56 -11.71
CA ASN A 66 -12.59 3.65 -10.75
C ASN A 66 -12.55 3.29 -9.28
N GLY A 67 -11.42 3.63 -8.68
CA GLY A 67 -11.40 4.59 -7.57
C GLY A 67 -9.98 4.65 -7.05
N CYS A 68 -9.24 5.67 -7.53
CA CYS A 68 -7.94 6.08 -7.04
C CYS A 68 -6.81 5.03 -7.12
N ILE A 69 -5.67 5.50 -7.56
CA ILE A 69 -4.49 4.68 -7.89
C ILE A 69 -3.59 4.54 -6.69
N CYS A 70 -4.10 4.95 -5.53
CA CYS A 70 -3.24 5.55 -4.56
C CYS A 70 -3.38 5.01 -3.15
N CYS A 71 -4.25 4.02 -2.89
CA CYS A 71 -4.37 3.47 -1.52
C CYS A 71 -4.60 1.96 -1.41
N THR A 72 -4.54 1.18 -2.50
CA THR A 72 -4.57 -0.31 -2.46
C THR A 72 -3.95 -0.95 -3.70
N VAL A 73 -2.87 -0.36 -4.20
CA VAL A 73 -2.20 -0.73 -5.46
C VAL A 73 -1.96 -2.24 -5.55
N ARG A 74 -1.46 -2.84 -4.48
CA ARG A 74 -1.14 -4.27 -4.45
C ARG A 74 -2.37 -5.19 -4.45
N GLY A 75 -3.41 -4.88 -3.67
CA GLY A 75 -4.58 -5.77 -3.52
C GLY A 75 -5.43 -5.86 -4.79
N ASP A 76 -5.69 -4.70 -5.41
CA ASP A 76 -6.43 -4.63 -6.68
C ASP A 76 -5.64 -5.23 -7.83
N LEU A 77 -4.33 -4.97 -7.88
CA LEU A 77 -3.44 -5.57 -8.86
C LEU A 77 -3.46 -7.10 -8.77
N ILE A 78 -3.30 -7.68 -7.57
CA ILE A 78 -3.37 -9.15 -7.36
C ILE A 78 -4.69 -9.69 -7.90
N ARG A 79 -5.82 -9.02 -7.65
CA ARG A 79 -7.13 -9.45 -8.14
C ARG A 79 -7.21 -9.44 -9.67
N ILE A 80 -6.73 -8.39 -10.31
CA ILE A 80 -6.76 -8.27 -11.77
C ILE A 80 -5.84 -9.31 -12.40
N LEU A 81 -4.62 -9.43 -11.90
CA LEU A 81 -3.67 -10.46 -12.31
C LEU A 81 -4.28 -11.86 -12.14
N GLY A 82 -4.89 -12.16 -10.99
CA GLY A 82 -5.58 -13.44 -10.76
C GLY A 82 -6.74 -13.70 -11.73
N ASN A 83 -7.47 -12.67 -12.14
CA ASN A 83 -8.51 -12.80 -13.17
C ASN A 83 -7.93 -13.00 -14.57
N LEU A 84 -6.86 -12.30 -14.92
CA LEU A 84 -6.11 -12.51 -16.17
C LEU A 84 -5.58 -13.93 -16.26
N MET A 85 -5.07 -14.48 -15.16
CA MET A 85 -4.54 -15.84 -15.14
C MET A 85 -5.58 -16.92 -15.45
N LYS A 86 -6.87 -16.66 -15.23
CA LYS A 86 -7.96 -17.56 -15.68
C LYS A 86 -8.06 -17.68 -17.20
N ARG A 87 -7.51 -16.70 -17.95
CA ARG A 87 -7.52 -16.62 -19.42
C ARG A 87 -6.11 -16.55 -20.02
N ARG A 88 -5.11 -17.02 -19.29
CA ARG A 88 -3.68 -16.94 -19.67
C ARG A 88 -3.34 -17.42 -21.09
N ASP A 89 -4.13 -18.29 -21.69
CA ASP A 89 -3.86 -18.81 -23.05
C ASP A 89 -4.06 -17.74 -24.15
N ARG A 90 -4.62 -16.55 -23.79
CA ARG A 90 -4.90 -15.44 -24.70
C ARG A 90 -3.76 -14.43 -24.83
N PHE A 91 -2.81 -14.40 -23.91
CA PHE A 91 -1.70 -13.45 -23.91
C PHE A 91 -0.39 -14.13 -23.52
N ASP A 92 0.72 -13.55 -23.95
CA ASP A 92 2.07 -14.06 -23.71
C ASP A 92 2.90 -13.10 -22.84
N HIS A 93 2.35 -11.92 -22.54
CA HIS A 93 3.00 -10.83 -21.79
C HIS A 93 1.93 -9.97 -21.12
N ILE A 94 2.22 -9.41 -19.94
CA ILE A 94 1.37 -8.41 -19.28
C ILE A 94 2.11 -7.08 -19.17
N MET A 95 1.44 -5.98 -19.45
CA MET A 95 1.92 -4.63 -19.24
C MET A 95 1.05 -3.95 -18.19
N ILE A 96 1.66 -3.36 -17.17
CA ILE A 96 0.97 -2.58 -16.13
C ILE A 96 1.40 -1.14 -16.26
N GLU A 97 0.49 -0.22 -16.58
CA GLU A 97 0.75 1.21 -16.48
C GLU A 97 0.50 1.68 -15.04
N THR A 98 1.45 2.43 -14.47
CA THR A 98 1.25 3.19 -13.22
C THR A 98 0.88 4.65 -13.53
N THR A 99 0.27 5.38 -12.59
CA THR A 99 0.09 6.83 -12.75
C THR A 99 1.39 7.55 -12.93
N GLY A 100 1.31 8.79 -13.41
CA GLY A 100 2.47 9.66 -13.45
C GLY A 100 3.09 9.97 -12.08
N MET A 101 2.34 9.83 -10.99
CA MET A 101 2.84 10.10 -9.64
C MET A 101 3.15 8.84 -8.82
N ALA A 102 2.77 7.65 -9.27
CA ALA A 102 2.97 6.45 -8.47
C ALA A 102 4.45 6.03 -8.39
N ASP A 103 4.84 5.53 -7.21
CA ASP A 103 6.04 4.71 -6.99
C ASP A 103 5.83 3.34 -7.66
N PRO A 104 6.74 2.88 -8.54
CA PRO A 104 6.66 1.53 -9.10
C PRO A 104 7.01 0.42 -8.08
N GLY A 105 7.55 0.76 -6.91
CA GLY A 105 7.99 -0.18 -5.88
C GLY A 105 6.88 -1.13 -5.40
N PRO A 106 5.74 -0.64 -4.89
CA PRO A 106 4.64 -1.48 -4.39
C PRO A 106 4.06 -2.43 -5.45
N VAL A 107 4.02 -1.98 -6.71
CA VAL A 107 3.65 -2.81 -7.86
C VAL A 107 4.67 -3.94 -8.04
N ALA A 108 5.96 -3.62 -8.03
CA ALA A 108 7.03 -4.59 -8.21
C ALA A 108 7.12 -5.60 -7.06
N GLN A 109 6.95 -5.16 -5.81
CA GLN A 109 6.90 -6.00 -4.61
C GLN A 109 5.86 -7.12 -4.69
N THR A 110 4.74 -6.86 -5.36
CA THR A 110 3.65 -7.84 -5.55
C THR A 110 4.17 -9.16 -6.14
N PHE A 111 5.14 -9.10 -7.05
CA PHE A 111 5.74 -10.27 -7.68
C PHE A 111 6.76 -11.01 -6.81
N PHE A 112 7.13 -10.45 -5.65
CA PHE A 112 8.08 -11.04 -4.70
C PHE A 112 7.44 -11.52 -3.40
N MET A 113 6.32 -10.92 -3.03
CA MET A 113 5.71 -11.11 -1.72
C MET A 113 4.37 -11.87 -1.78
N ASP A 114 3.87 -12.21 -2.96
CA ASP A 114 2.64 -12.98 -3.14
C ASP A 114 2.92 -14.34 -3.81
N ASP A 115 2.70 -15.43 -3.06
CA ASP A 115 3.00 -16.80 -3.49
C ASP A 115 2.19 -17.22 -4.72
N GLU A 116 0.93 -16.77 -4.85
CA GLU A 116 0.06 -17.12 -5.98
C GLU A 116 0.54 -16.41 -7.24
N ILE A 117 0.87 -15.12 -7.14
CA ILE A 117 1.45 -14.36 -8.26
C ILE A 117 2.79 -14.97 -8.69
N GLN A 118 3.68 -15.31 -7.75
CA GLN A 118 4.98 -15.91 -8.05
C GLN A 118 4.92 -17.24 -8.78
N GLU A 119 3.85 -18.02 -8.57
CA GLU A 119 3.66 -19.29 -9.25
C GLU A 119 3.44 -19.11 -10.76
N TYR A 120 2.76 -18.03 -11.16
CA TYR A 120 2.26 -17.86 -12.53
C TYR A 120 2.90 -16.70 -13.30
N LEU A 121 3.42 -15.70 -12.61
CA LEU A 121 3.91 -14.44 -13.17
C LEU A 121 5.36 -14.18 -12.74
N ALA A 122 6.08 -13.43 -13.56
CA ALA A 122 7.42 -12.94 -13.25
C ALA A 122 7.54 -11.49 -13.67
N LEU A 123 8.05 -10.64 -12.79
CA LEU A 123 8.38 -9.26 -13.15
C LEU A 123 9.56 -9.27 -14.12
N ASP A 124 9.29 -8.87 -15.36
CA ASP A 124 10.26 -8.78 -16.46
C ASP A 124 11.17 -7.57 -16.29
N GLY A 125 10.60 -6.43 -15.89
CA GLY A 125 11.31 -5.21 -15.57
C GLY A 125 10.41 -3.98 -15.48
N ILE A 126 10.99 -2.87 -15.02
CA ILE A 126 10.36 -1.55 -14.92
C ILE A 126 10.91 -0.65 -16.03
N VAL A 127 10.00 -0.14 -16.85
CA VAL A 127 10.28 0.79 -17.94
C VAL A 127 9.80 2.17 -17.52
N THR A 128 10.73 3.12 -17.39
CA THR A 128 10.43 4.49 -16.95
C THR A 128 10.55 5.46 -18.12
N LEU A 129 9.46 6.16 -18.45
CA LEU A 129 9.50 7.28 -19.39
C LEU A 129 9.85 8.57 -18.67
N VAL A 130 10.79 9.30 -19.26
CA VAL A 130 11.32 10.54 -18.70
C VAL A 130 11.19 11.65 -19.74
N ASP A 131 10.49 12.73 -19.39
CA ASP A 131 10.44 13.94 -20.21
C ASP A 131 11.78 14.67 -20.15
N ALA A 132 12.57 14.60 -21.23
CA ALA A 132 13.90 15.21 -21.27
C ALA A 132 13.88 16.73 -21.10
N LYS A 133 12.76 17.41 -21.39
CA LYS A 133 12.63 18.85 -21.27
C LYS A 133 12.36 19.30 -19.84
N HIS A 134 11.53 18.56 -19.11
CA HIS A 134 10.96 19.01 -17.84
C HIS A 134 11.55 18.28 -16.62
N VAL A 135 12.04 17.05 -16.76
CA VAL A 135 12.45 16.23 -15.59
C VAL A 135 13.52 16.90 -14.72
N MET A 136 14.42 17.69 -15.30
CA MET A 136 15.51 18.33 -14.56
C MET A 136 15.00 19.31 -13.49
N GLN A 137 13.76 19.79 -13.62
CA GLN A 137 13.10 20.65 -12.63
C GLN A 137 12.61 19.87 -11.41
N HIS A 138 12.42 18.56 -11.54
CA HIS A 138 11.81 17.70 -10.52
C HIS A 138 12.77 16.62 -9.99
N ILE A 139 13.84 16.30 -10.72
CA ILE A 139 14.74 15.16 -10.44
C ILE A 139 15.41 15.19 -9.06
N ASP A 140 15.58 16.37 -8.48
CA ASP A 140 16.19 16.55 -7.16
C ASP A 140 15.16 16.82 -6.05
N GLU A 141 13.94 17.23 -6.41
CA GLU A 141 12.92 17.73 -5.47
C GLU A 141 11.76 16.76 -5.25
N SER A 142 11.42 15.92 -6.25
CA SER A 142 10.34 14.94 -6.18
C SER A 142 10.92 13.57 -5.88
N ASP A 143 10.44 12.95 -4.80
CA ASP A 143 10.86 11.60 -4.43
C ASP A 143 10.29 10.56 -5.40
N GLU A 144 9.11 10.80 -5.96
CA GLU A 144 8.49 9.96 -6.99
C GLU A 144 9.37 9.86 -8.24
N VAL A 145 9.91 10.98 -8.72
CA VAL A 145 10.83 10.98 -9.87
C VAL A 145 12.12 10.22 -9.55
N LYS A 146 12.63 10.34 -8.32
CA LYS A 146 13.84 9.63 -7.90
C LYS A 146 13.59 8.13 -7.87
N GLU A 147 12.49 7.68 -7.27
CA GLU A 147 12.10 6.28 -7.19
C GLU A 147 11.85 5.67 -8.57
N GLN A 148 11.07 6.36 -9.42
CA GLN A 148 10.83 5.94 -10.80
C GLN A 148 12.12 5.74 -11.60
N ILE A 149 13.12 6.61 -11.41
CA ILE A 149 14.44 6.48 -12.06
C ILE A 149 15.26 5.37 -11.40
N ALA A 150 15.24 5.27 -10.07
CA ALA A 150 16.05 4.33 -9.30
C ALA A 150 15.64 2.87 -9.57
N PHE A 151 14.34 2.59 -9.66
CA PHE A 151 13.82 1.25 -9.91
C PHE A 151 13.87 0.82 -11.39
N ALA A 152 14.12 1.75 -12.32
CA ALA A 152 14.10 1.46 -13.74
C ALA A 152 15.14 0.38 -14.14
N ASP A 153 14.71 -0.54 -15.00
CA ASP A 153 15.59 -1.43 -15.78
C ASP A 153 15.91 -0.79 -17.14
N ALA A 154 14.93 -0.09 -17.71
CA ALA A 154 15.06 0.68 -18.93
C ALA A 154 14.45 2.08 -18.75
N ILE A 155 15.18 3.10 -19.21
CA ILE A 155 14.74 4.50 -19.17
C ILE A 155 14.60 4.99 -20.61
N LEU A 156 13.39 5.43 -20.96
CA LEU A 156 13.12 6.11 -22.22
C LEU A 156 13.17 7.62 -21.98
N LEU A 157 14.31 8.23 -22.33
CA LEU A 157 14.43 9.69 -22.38
C LEU A 157 13.64 10.18 -23.60
N ASN A 158 12.41 10.63 -23.39
CA ASN A 158 11.50 11.07 -24.43
C ASN A 158 11.57 12.59 -24.65
N LYS A 159 11.07 13.05 -25.80
CA LYS A 159 11.07 14.47 -26.21
C LYS A 159 12.47 15.08 -26.36
N VAL A 160 13.42 14.27 -26.80
CA VAL A 160 14.82 14.71 -27.01
C VAL A 160 14.95 15.82 -28.06
N ASP A 161 13.94 16.00 -28.91
CA ASP A 161 13.85 17.07 -29.90
C ASP A 161 13.63 18.46 -29.28
N LEU A 162 13.17 18.53 -28.02
CA LEU A 162 12.91 19.79 -27.31
C LEU A 162 14.12 20.33 -26.53
N VAL A 163 15.23 19.60 -26.54
CA VAL A 163 16.45 19.92 -25.78
C VAL A 163 17.68 19.89 -26.68
N SER A 164 18.71 20.65 -26.32
CA SER A 164 20.00 20.61 -26.99
C SER A 164 20.77 19.33 -26.64
N SER A 165 21.74 18.96 -27.47
CA SER A 165 22.60 17.79 -27.20
C SER A 165 23.36 17.94 -25.87
N GLU A 166 23.77 19.15 -25.50
CA GLU A 166 24.48 19.42 -24.26
C GLU A 166 23.58 19.25 -23.03
N GLU A 167 22.33 19.73 -23.09
CA GLU A 167 21.35 19.50 -22.02
C GLU A 167 21.04 18.01 -21.86
N LEU A 168 20.91 17.29 -22.97
CA LEU A 168 20.64 15.86 -22.97
C LEU A 168 21.79 15.04 -22.38
N ASP A 169 23.03 15.35 -22.75
CA ASP A 169 24.22 14.68 -22.19
C ASP A 169 24.35 14.94 -20.68
N ARG A 170 23.99 16.14 -20.21
CA ARG A 170 23.94 16.45 -18.76
C ARG A 170 22.83 15.67 -18.05
N LEU A 171 21.65 15.57 -18.65
CA LEU A 171 20.54 14.79 -18.10
C LEU A 171 20.90 13.30 -18.00
N GLU A 172 21.49 12.73 -19.04
CA GLU A 172 21.96 11.34 -19.01
C GLU A 172 23.00 11.10 -17.93
N ALA A 173 23.95 12.02 -17.76
CA ALA A 173 24.93 11.93 -16.67
C ALA A 173 24.25 11.98 -15.28
N ARG A 174 23.21 12.81 -15.11
CA ARG A 174 22.45 12.88 -13.85
C ARG A 174 21.68 11.58 -13.59
N ILE A 175 20.92 11.10 -14.57
CA ILE A 175 20.18 9.83 -14.47
C ILE A 175 21.13 8.67 -14.20
N HIS A 176 22.26 8.60 -14.90
CA HIS A 176 23.26 7.55 -14.69
C HIS A 176 23.89 7.60 -13.30
N SER A 177 24.02 8.79 -12.70
CA SER A 177 24.47 8.93 -11.31
C SER A 177 23.48 8.41 -10.28
N MET A 178 22.18 8.39 -10.62
CA MET A 178 21.10 7.87 -9.77
C MET A 178 20.92 6.37 -9.98
N ASN A 179 20.96 5.92 -11.24
CA ASN A 179 20.81 4.53 -11.61
C ASN A 179 21.79 4.18 -12.73
N SER A 180 22.93 3.61 -12.34
CA SER A 180 23.99 3.21 -13.29
C SER A 180 23.69 1.91 -14.03
N ALA A 181 22.71 1.13 -13.55
CA ALA A 181 22.33 -0.18 -14.09
C ALA A 181 21.26 -0.08 -15.19
N ALA A 182 20.43 0.97 -15.18
CA ALA A 182 19.39 1.17 -16.18
C ALA A 182 19.97 1.41 -17.58
N LYS A 183 19.35 0.78 -18.59
CA LYS A 183 19.63 1.08 -19.99
C LYS A 183 18.88 2.35 -20.40
N ILE A 184 19.60 3.34 -20.89
CA ILE A 184 19.02 4.62 -21.33
C ILE A 184 18.83 4.61 -22.85
N PHE A 185 17.62 4.94 -23.30
CA PHE A 185 17.27 5.08 -24.71
C PHE A 185 16.73 6.48 -24.98
N ARG A 186 17.39 7.22 -25.88
CA ARG A 186 16.88 8.49 -26.42
C ARG A 186 15.73 8.21 -27.38
N THR A 187 14.59 8.83 -27.14
CA THR A 187 13.37 8.64 -27.93
C THR A 187 12.71 9.98 -28.26
N GLN A 188 12.01 10.00 -29.39
CA GLN A 188 11.12 11.07 -29.80
C GLN A 188 9.76 10.44 -30.06
N ASP A 189 8.68 11.08 -29.58
CA ASP A 189 7.32 10.53 -29.66
C ASP A 189 7.22 9.08 -29.15
N ALA A 190 7.99 8.76 -28.10
CA ALA A 190 8.14 7.43 -27.51
C ALA A 190 8.56 6.31 -28.49
N VAL A 191 9.22 6.64 -29.61
CA VAL A 191 9.66 5.65 -30.61
C VAL A 191 10.81 4.82 -30.04
N VAL A 192 10.60 3.51 -29.91
CA VAL A 192 11.59 2.55 -29.42
C VAL A 192 11.33 1.17 -30.02
N GLU A 193 12.38 0.34 -30.14
CA GLU A 193 12.24 -1.07 -30.55
C GLU A 193 11.65 -1.89 -29.39
N MET A 194 10.63 -2.71 -29.67
CA MET A 194 9.87 -3.42 -28.62
C MET A 194 10.73 -4.37 -27.77
N ASP A 195 11.75 -4.99 -28.33
CA ASP A 195 12.69 -5.87 -27.59
C ASP A 195 13.53 -5.10 -26.55
N LYS A 196 13.52 -3.76 -26.56
CA LYS A 196 14.18 -2.91 -25.55
C LYS A 196 13.30 -2.60 -24.35
N ILE A 197 12.00 -2.92 -24.41
CA ILE A 197 11.03 -2.65 -23.35
C ILE A 197 10.20 -3.88 -22.97
N LEU A 198 10.17 -4.92 -23.81
CA LEU A 198 9.52 -6.20 -23.55
C LEU A 198 10.56 -7.32 -23.55
N GLY A 199 10.55 -8.18 -22.54
CA GLY A 199 11.52 -9.27 -22.42
C GLY A 199 12.88 -8.79 -21.90
N LEU A 200 12.87 -7.83 -20.98
CA LEU A 200 14.06 -7.31 -20.30
C LEU A 200 14.76 -8.41 -19.48
N GLY A 201 14.00 -9.40 -19.01
CA GLY A 201 14.49 -10.66 -18.47
C GLY A 201 15.17 -10.55 -17.11
N GLY A 202 14.88 -9.53 -16.30
CA GLY A 202 15.59 -9.37 -15.05
C GLY A 202 15.28 -8.10 -14.29
N PHE A 203 14.12 -8.06 -13.63
CA PHE A 203 14.05 -7.29 -12.41
C PHE A 203 14.93 -7.98 -11.35
N ASP A 204 16.03 -7.32 -11.00
CA ASP A 204 17.00 -7.80 -10.01
C ASP A 204 16.56 -7.39 -8.60
N LEU A 205 16.10 -8.35 -7.81
CA LEU A 205 15.69 -8.12 -6.42
C LEU A 205 16.85 -7.66 -5.54
N ASP A 206 18.06 -8.18 -5.75
CA ASP A 206 19.23 -7.77 -4.95
C ASP A 206 19.53 -6.29 -5.21
N ARG A 207 19.40 -5.84 -6.46
CA ARG A 207 19.52 -4.42 -6.84
C ARG A 207 18.41 -3.57 -6.21
N ALA A 208 17.17 -4.04 -6.21
CA ALA A 208 16.05 -3.33 -5.58
C ALA A 208 16.29 -3.15 -4.07
N LEU A 209 16.88 -4.16 -3.41
CA LEU A 209 17.27 -4.10 -2.00
C LEU A 209 18.50 -3.23 -1.72
N GLU A 210 19.41 -3.07 -2.69
CA GLU A 210 20.51 -2.09 -2.60
C GLU A 210 20.00 -0.63 -2.67
N VAL A 211 18.95 -0.40 -3.46
CA VAL A 211 18.29 0.91 -3.60
C VAL A 211 17.42 1.22 -2.37
N ASP A 212 16.55 0.28 -2.00
CA ASP A 212 15.66 0.35 -0.84
C ASP A 212 15.81 -0.94 -0.01
N PRO A 213 16.59 -0.95 1.08
CA PRO A 213 16.76 -2.12 1.95
C PRO A 213 15.45 -2.63 2.57
N SER A 214 14.45 -1.74 2.70
CA SER A 214 13.10 -2.03 3.16
C SER A 214 12.15 -2.40 2.01
N PHE A 215 12.66 -2.64 0.80
CA PHE A 215 11.83 -2.92 -0.38
C PHE A 215 10.89 -4.13 -0.21
N LEU A 216 11.20 -5.10 0.63
CA LEU A 216 10.29 -6.24 0.90
C LEU A 216 9.45 -6.05 2.17
N GLU A 217 9.58 -4.91 2.84
CA GLU A 217 8.73 -4.56 3.97
C GLU A 217 7.39 -4.04 3.44
N PRO A 218 6.27 -4.45 4.05
CA PRO A 218 4.95 -3.95 3.67
C PRO A 218 4.80 -2.48 4.12
N GLU A 219 3.95 -1.75 3.42
CA GLU A 219 3.56 -0.39 3.81
C GLU A 219 2.62 -0.39 5.02
N TYR A 220 2.71 0.67 5.81
CA TYR A 220 1.95 0.84 7.05
C TYR A 220 1.28 2.23 7.10
N PRO A 221 0.11 2.36 7.76
CA PRO A 221 -0.61 3.63 7.90
C PRO A 221 0.02 4.56 8.96
N PHE A 222 1.26 4.30 9.35
CA PHE A 222 2.03 5.05 10.33
C PHE A 222 3.51 4.88 10.01
N GLU A 223 4.30 5.92 10.26
CA GLU A 223 5.73 5.95 9.98
C GLU A 223 6.57 5.50 11.18
N TRP A 224 6.01 5.55 12.39
CA TRP A 224 6.82 5.38 13.59
C TRP A 224 6.10 4.71 14.75
N SER A 225 6.88 3.98 15.55
CA SER A 225 6.45 3.51 16.85
C SER A 225 7.58 3.48 17.89
N GLY A 226 7.22 3.79 19.13
CA GLY A 226 8.13 3.76 20.27
C GLY A 226 7.54 3.03 21.46
N LEU A 227 8.35 2.16 22.06
CA LEU A 227 8.00 1.36 23.22
C LEU A 227 8.50 2.01 24.50
N TYR A 228 7.61 2.27 25.44
CA TYR A 228 7.91 2.94 26.70
C TYR A 228 7.54 2.07 27.90
N VAL A 229 8.27 2.23 29.00
CA VAL A 229 7.81 1.77 30.32
C VAL A 229 7.14 2.95 31.00
N LEU A 230 5.82 2.85 31.18
CA LEU A 230 5.04 3.91 31.82
C LEU A 230 4.44 3.40 33.12
N THR A 231 4.39 4.27 34.12
CA THR A 231 3.71 4.04 35.39
C THR A 231 2.53 4.99 35.54
N PRO A 232 1.51 4.67 36.36
CA PRO A 232 0.42 5.60 36.62
C PRO A 232 0.96 6.94 37.14
N GLY A 233 0.57 8.04 36.49
CA GLY A 233 1.08 9.39 36.75
C GLY A 233 0.76 10.34 35.59
N GLU A 234 1.18 11.60 35.70
CA GLU A 234 1.01 12.59 34.63
C GLU A 234 2.13 12.43 33.59
N VAL A 235 1.93 11.55 32.61
CA VAL A 235 2.77 11.50 31.40
C VAL A 235 2.05 12.24 30.29
N SER A 236 2.75 13.02 29.47
CA SER A 236 2.16 13.70 28.32
C SER A 236 2.99 13.52 27.06
N LEU A 237 2.30 13.32 25.94
CA LEU A 237 2.88 13.49 24.61
C LEU A 237 2.93 14.97 24.29
N VAL A 238 4.12 15.49 24.03
CA VAL A 238 4.35 16.85 23.56
C VAL A 238 4.63 16.79 22.07
N VAL A 239 3.93 17.60 21.29
CA VAL A 239 4.07 17.70 19.84
C VAL A 239 4.22 19.17 19.49
N GLN A 240 5.25 19.53 18.73
CA GLN A 240 5.42 20.89 18.23
C GLN A 240 4.78 21.05 16.85
N GLN A 241 4.75 22.28 16.35
CA GLN A 241 4.25 22.56 15.01
C GLN A 241 5.12 21.86 13.95
N GLY A 242 4.48 21.07 13.09
CA GLY A 242 5.10 20.42 11.94
C GLY A 242 4.47 20.87 10.62
N PRO A 243 4.68 20.11 9.52
CA PRO A 243 4.12 20.41 8.20
C PRO A 243 2.58 20.37 8.21
N ASP A 244 2.00 19.41 8.94
CA ASP A 244 0.56 19.18 8.99
C ASP A 244 -0.11 19.79 10.23
N PRO A 245 -1.37 20.26 10.10
CA PRO A 245 -2.13 20.83 11.21
C PRO A 245 -2.65 19.77 12.20
N SER A 246 -2.55 18.49 11.86
CA SER A 246 -2.98 17.38 12.70
C SER A 246 -2.15 16.13 12.45
N MET A 247 -2.15 15.19 13.39
CA MET A 247 -1.47 13.90 13.25
C MET A 247 -2.28 12.81 13.93
N ASN A 248 -2.48 11.67 13.27
CA ASN A 248 -3.11 10.52 13.90
C ASN A 248 -2.12 9.76 14.80
N ALA A 249 -2.61 9.30 15.95
CA ALA A 249 -1.83 8.52 16.89
C ALA A 249 -2.70 7.53 17.66
N CYS A 250 -2.10 6.39 18.06
CA CYS A 250 -2.71 5.52 19.05
C CYS A 250 -1.67 5.03 20.06
N LEU A 251 -2.14 4.81 21.29
CA LEU A 251 -1.33 4.26 22.37
C LEU A 251 -1.86 2.87 22.72
N ARG A 252 -0.97 1.88 22.82
CA ARG A 252 -1.36 0.49 23.05
C ARG A 252 -0.49 -0.13 24.13
N GLN A 253 -1.11 -0.92 25.00
CA GLN A 253 -0.36 -1.71 25.98
C GLN A 253 0.18 -2.97 25.31
N VAL A 254 1.42 -3.33 25.62
CA VAL A 254 2.07 -4.58 25.18
C VAL A 254 2.58 -5.38 26.37
N ASP A 255 2.78 -6.68 26.17
CA ASP A 255 3.10 -7.59 27.27
C ASP A 255 4.53 -7.39 27.80
N GLN A 256 5.50 -7.05 26.92
CA GLN A 256 6.92 -6.97 27.26
C GLN A 256 7.64 -5.82 26.55
N ALA A 257 8.72 -5.32 27.16
CA ALA A 257 9.65 -4.38 26.55
C ALA A 257 10.62 -5.07 25.55
N THR A 258 10.10 -5.69 24.49
CA THR A 258 10.93 -6.40 23.50
C THR A 258 10.56 -6.01 22.07
N ASP A 259 11.51 -6.17 21.16
CA ASP A 259 11.30 -5.96 19.72
C ASP A 259 10.20 -6.90 19.16
N GLU A 260 10.11 -8.13 19.70
CA GLU A 260 9.07 -9.08 19.28
C GLU A 260 7.66 -8.62 19.70
N ALA A 261 7.51 -8.13 20.93
CA ALA A 261 6.24 -7.56 21.40
C ALA A 261 5.82 -6.34 20.57
N MET A 262 6.79 -5.55 20.06
CA MET A 262 6.52 -4.47 19.12
C MET A 262 5.99 -4.99 17.78
N ARG A 263 6.64 -6.02 17.19
CA ARG A 263 6.15 -6.66 15.96
C ARG A 263 4.72 -7.18 16.11
N GLU A 264 4.40 -7.83 17.24
CA GLU A 264 3.04 -8.31 17.53
C GLU A 264 2.03 -7.17 17.72
N ALA A 265 2.49 -5.97 18.10
CA ALA A 265 1.63 -4.80 18.26
C ALA A 265 1.28 -4.10 16.93
N VAL A 266 2.08 -4.30 15.87
CA VAL A 266 1.90 -3.69 14.54
C VAL A 266 0.55 -4.03 13.94
N GLU A 267 0.20 -5.31 13.78
CA GLU A 267 -1.06 -5.69 13.12
C GLU A 267 -2.27 -5.07 13.81
N PRO A 268 -2.46 -5.17 15.14
CA PRO A 268 -3.59 -4.51 15.77
C PRO A 268 -3.45 -2.97 15.87
N ALA A 269 -2.27 -2.37 15.65
CA ALA A 269 -2.15 -0.92 15.46
C ALA A 269 -2.64 -0.51 14.07
N VAL A 270 -2.32 -1.27 13.01
CA VAL A 270 -2.89 -1.10 11.68
C VAL A 270 -4.41 -1.13 11.76
N LEU A 271 -4.98 -2.03 12.56
CA LEU A 271 -6.44 -2.10 12.78
C LEU A 271 -7.03 -0.84 13.43
N VAL A 272 -6.27 -0.15 14.29
CA VAL A 272 -6.72 1.07 14.97
C VAL A 272 -6.59 2.29 14.05
N PHE A 273 -5.48 2.42 13.33
CA PHE A 273 -5.29 3.45 12.29
C PHE A 273 -6.32 3.36 11.17
N SER A 274 -6.91 2.18 11.05
CA SER A 274 -8.00 1.89 10.17
C SER A 274 -9.32 2.58 10.55
N ASP A 275 -9.53 2.91 11.83
CA ASP A 275 -10.79 3.42 12.35
C ASP A 275 -10.98 4.94 12.15
N VAL A 276 -12.22 5.42 12.31
CA VAL A 276 -12.50 6.86 12.28
C VAL A 276 -11.78 7.54 13.45
N PRO A 277 -10.86 8.48 13.19
CA PRO A 277 -10.12 9.11 14.26
C PRO A 277 -11.04 9.98 15.12
N TYR A 278 -10.79 9.98 16.42
CA TYR A 278 -11.42 10.90 17.34
C TYR A 278 -10.59 12.19 17.44
N PRO A 279 -11.17 13.36 17.08
CA PRO A 279 -10.47 14.63 17.23
C PRO A 279 -10.10 14.87 18.70
N LEU A 280 -8.83 15.15 18.95
CA LEU A 280 -8.30 15.39 20.28
C LEU A 280 -7.58 16.74 20.31
N GLU A 281 -8.13 17.68 21.08
CA GLU A 281 -7.51 18.98 21.31
C GLU A 281 -6.41 18.90 22.38
N SER A 282 -5.42 19.78 22.27
CA SER A 282 -4.37 19.95 23.30
C SER A 282 -4.98 20.10 24.71
N GLY A 283 -4.43 19.38 25.67
CA GLY A 283 -4.90 19.27 27.05
C GLY A 283 -5.82 18.07 27.31
N HIS A 284 -6.34 17.42 26.28
CA HIS A 284 -7.16 16.22 26.41
C HIS A 284 -6.33 14.94 26.26
N SER A 285 -6.80 13.87 26.92
CA SER A 285 -5.97 12.69 27.13
C SER A 285 -6.12 11.60 26.06
N LEU A 286 -4.99 11.01 25.65
CA LEU A 286 -4.98 9.72 24.96
C LEU A 286 -5.14 8.61 25.99
N THR A 287 -6.00 7.63 25.68
CA THR A 287 -6.16 6.44 26.52
C THR A 287 -5.61 5.21 25.79
N PRO A 288 -4.79 4.37 26.45
CA PRO A 288 -4.34 3.12 25.84
C PRO A 288 -5.53 2.25 25.43
N GLY A 289 -5.54 1.74 24.19
CA GLY A 289 -6.66 0.89 23.76
C GLY A 289 -6.80 0.73 22.25
N SER A 290 -8.05 0.75 21.79
CA SER A 290 -8.45 0.56 20.39
C SER A 290 -8.99 1.84 19.77
N MET A 291 -8.52 3.00 20.22
CA MET A 291 -9.00 4.31 19.78
C MET A 291 -7.88 5.01 19.02
N LEU A 292 -8.20 5.46 17.81
CA LEU A 292 -7.36 6.35 17.02
C LEU A 292 -7.69 7.78 17.41
N TYR A 293 -6.66 8.58 17.67
CA TYR A 293 -6.81 10.00 18.00
C TYR A 293 -6.21 10.83 16.88
N GLN A 294 -6.97 11.78 16.34
CA GLN A 294 -6.42 12.84 15.50
C GLN A 294 -6.04 14.00 16.41
N LEU A 295 -4.74 14.16 16.61
CA LEU A 295 -4.18 15.19 17.48
C LEU A 295 -4.24 16.53 16.74
N THR A 296 -5.00 17.49 17.26
CA THR A 296 -5.06 18.84 16.69
C THR A 296 -3.86 19.66 17.15
N LEU A 297 -3.03 20.10 16.21
CA LEU A 297 -1.75 20.78 16.48
C LEU A 297 -1.90 22.30 16.41
N ASP A 298 -2.78 22.84 17.25
CA ASP A 298 -3.06 24.28 17.32
C ASP A 298 -2.05 25.01 18.22
N GLY A 299 -1.01 25.57 17.62
CA GLY A 299 -0.05 26.47 18.30
C GLY A 299 1.40 25.98 18.24
N PRO A 300 2.32 26.65 18.95
CA PRO A 300 3.75 26.32 18.91
C PRO A 300 4.08 24.99 19.62
N GLU A 301 3.23 24.58 20.57
CA GLU A 301 3.37 23.35 21.33
C GLU A 301 1.99 22.85 21.76
N SER A 302 1.68 21.60 21.43
CA SER A 302 0.47 20.88 21.85
C SER A 302 0.85 19.77 22.82
N ARG A 303 0.02 19.57 23.85
CA ARG A 303 0.27 18.59 24.91
C ARG A 303 -0.93 17.68 25.09
N PHE A 304 -0.70 16.38 25.06
CA PHE A 304 -1.76 15.40 25.20
C PHE A 304 -1.43 14.44 26.34
N PRO A 305 -2.10 14.57 27.50
CA PRO A 305 -1.88 13.67 28.63
C PRO A 305 -2.17 12.21 28.27
N LEU A 306 -1.44 11.26 28.88
CA LEU A 306 -1.66 9.83 28.68
C LEU A 306 -2.37 9.24 29.91
N CYS A 307 -3.54 8.64 29.71
CA CYS A 307 -4.31 8.00 30.77
C CYS A 307 -3.75 6.60 31.10
N ILE A 308 -2.62 6.55 31.80
CA ILE A 308 -1.97 5.29 32.22
C ILE A 308 -2.59 4.79 33.53
N SER A 309 -3.40 3.74 33.47
CA SER A 309 -4.09 3.17 34.64
C SER A 309 -3.28 2.09 35.38
N GLN A 310 -2.31 1.45 34.70
CA GLN A 310 -1.46 0.41 35.27
C GLN A 310 -0.02 0.61 34.84
N ALA A 311 0.93 0.24 35.68
CA ALA A 311 2.33 0.23 35.27
C ALA A 311 2.55 -0.87 34.25
N GLY A 312 3.26 -0.57 33.17
CA GLY A 312 3.47 -1.54 32.10
C GLY A 312 4.22 -0.98 30.91
N HIS A 313 4.20 -1.76 29.83
CA HIS A 313 4.83 -1.42 28.57
C HIS A 313 3.79 -0.88 27.61
N TYR A 314 4.08 0.25 26.98
CA TYR A 314 3.17 0.95 26.11
C TYR A 314 3.86 1.36 24.81
N SER A 315 3.27 0.99 23.69
CA SER A 315 3.69 1.37 22.36
C SER A 315 2.85 2.54 21.88
N LEU A 316 3.51 3.66 21.58
CA LEU A 316 2.93 4.79 20.88
C LEU A 316 3.20 4.60 19.39
N PHE A 317 2.16 4.71 18.57
CA PHE A 317 2.23 4.74 17.11
C PHE A 317 1.79 6.11 16.62
N THR A 318 2.51 6.70 15.67
CA THR A 318 2.21 8.01 15.08
C THR A 318 2.19 7.94 13.56
N GLU A 319 1.24 8.63 12.94
CA GLU A 319 1.10 8.75 11.49
C GLU A 319 2.42 9.18 10.85
N HIS A 320 3.03 10.23 11.40
CA HIS A 320 4.30 10.76 10.94
C HIS A 320 5.46 10.46 11.89
N HIS A 321 6.68 10.61 11.37
CA HIS A 321 7.89 10.49 12.16
C HIS A 321 7.97 11.61 13.23
N PRO A 322 8.30 11.28 14.50
CA PRO A 322 8.37 12.27 15.58
C PRO A 322 9.32 13.45 15.31
N ASP A 323 10.35 13.29 14.50
CA ASP A 323 11.31 14.36 14.19
C ASP A 323 10.67 15.51 13.41
N GLU A 324 9.66 15.24 12.57
CA GLU A 324 8.96 16.28 11.80
C GLU A 324 8.21 17.27 12.69
N PHE A 325 7.72 16.76 13.82
CA PHE A 325 6.91 17.50 14.79
C PHE A 325 7.67 17.73 16.11
N GLN A 326 8.95 17.34 16.20
CA GLN A 326 9.72 17.27 17.44
C GLN A 326 8.91 16.69 18.61
N ALA A 327 8.24 15.57 18.36
CA ALA A 327 7.35 14.92 19.31
C ALA A 327 8.11 14.06 20.32
N TYR A 328 7.75 14.14 21.60
CA TYR A 328 8.38 13.37 22.67
C TYR A 328 7.45 13.19 23.88
N LEU A 329 7.69 12.15 24.69
CA LEU A 329 6.99 11.99 25.96
C LEU A 329 7.71 12.73 27.09
N VAL A 330 6.94 13.32 28.00
CA VAL A 330 7.45 13.91 29.25
C VAL A 330 6.74 13.35 30.46
N ASP A 331 7.46 13.27 31.57
CA ASP A 331 6.90 12.98 32.90
C ASP A 331 6.31 14.23 33.58
N GLU A 332 5.76 14.04 34.78
CA GLU A 332 5.13 15.07 35.61
C GLU A 332 6.09 16.21 36.01
N THR A 333 7.40 15.97 35.95
CA THR A 333 8.45 16.95 36.24
C THR A 333 8.98 17.64 34.99
N GLY A 334 8.50 17.26 33.81
CA GLY A 334 8.91 17.78 32.52
C GLY A 334 10.18 17.12 31.95
N ASN A 335 10.66 16.02 32.53
CA ASN A 335 11.79 15.29 31.94
C ASN A 335 11.31 14.45 30.77
N ARG A 336 12.14 14.37 29.73
CA ARG A 336 11.88 13.50 28.58
C ARG A 336 11.96 12.03 28.97
N ILE A 337 11.02 11.25 28.47
CA ILE A 337 11.01 9.80 28.56
C ILE A 337 11.43 9.27 27.20
N GLU A 338 12.57 8.58 27.16
CA GLU A 338 13.09 7.97 25.93
C GLU A 338 12.44 6.60 25.69
N PRO A 339 12.15 6.25 24.42
CA PRO A 339 11.67 4.92 24.08
C PRO A 339 12.77 3.86 24.29
N LEU A 340 12.38 2.69 24.78
CA LEU A 340 13.26 1.53 24.92
C LEU A 340 13.54 0.83 23.58
N VAL A 341 12.54 0.81 22.70
CA VAL A 341 12.61 0.24 21.35
C VAL A 341 11.93 1.23 20.41
N VAL A 342 12.57 1.48 19.29
CA VAL A 342 12.06 2.33 18.21
C VAL A 342 11.97 1.50 16.94
N ARG A 343 10.89 1.68 16.18
CA ARG A 343 10.73 1.17 14.83
C ARG A 343 10.20 2.26 13.93
N GLU A 344 10.83 2.37 12.78
CA GLU A 344 10.38 3.15 11.64
C GLU A 344 9.72 2.20 10.65
N TYR A 345 8.74 2.70 9.91
CA TYR A 345 7.96 1.95 8.93
C TYR A 345 7.88 2.74 7.64
N LYS A 346 7.82 2.05 6.50
CA LYS A 346 7.53 2.67 5.22
C LYS A 346 6.05 3.10 5.21
N PRO A 347 5.74 4.41 5.17
CA PRO A 347 4.35 4.86 5.12
C PRO A 347 3.69 4.42 3.82
N ASP A 348 2.36 4.30 3.86
CA ASP A 348 1.55 4.28 2.64
C ASP A 348 1.68 5.65 1.98
N HIS A 349 2.48 5.75 0.91
CA HIS A 349 2.69 6.99 0.19
C HIS A 349 1.49 7.27 -0.72
N GLU A 350 0.37 7.73 -0.14
CA GLU A 350 -0.59 8.61 -0.79
C GLU A 350 -1.80 8.91 0.13
N HIS A 351 -2.11 10.20 0.32
CA HIS A 351 -3.31 10.65 1.02
C HIS A 351 -4.54 10.54 0.08
N ASP A 352 -5.25 9.40 0.06
CA ASP A 352 -6.66 9.35 -0.35
C ASP A 352 -7.57 9.34 0.88
N GLU A 353 -8.14 10.49 1.20
CA GLU A 353 -9.10 10.67 2.31
C GLU A 353 -10.37 9.79 2.20
N THR A 354 -10.57 9.03 1.10
CA THR A 354 -11.75 8.17 0.86
C THR A 354 -11.57 6.69 1.18
N VAL A 355 -10.32 6.21 1.28
CA VAL A 355 -10.03 4.84 1.73
C VAL A 355 -9.99 4.85 3.24
N THR A 356 -10.93 4.14 3.83
CA THR A 356 -11.10 4.06 5.26
C THR A 356 -11.13 2.60 5.66
N SER A 357 -11.21 2.37 6.95
CA SER A 357 -11.39 1.01 7.41
C SER A 357 -12.37 0.97 8.56
N VAL A 358 -12.91 -0.23 8.74
CA VAL A 358 -13.95 -0.50 9.71
C VAL A 358 -13.49 -1.69 10.51
N GLY A 359 -12.95 -1.41 11.69
CA GLY A 359 -12.74 -2.39 12.74
C GLY A 359 -14.06 -2.74 13.44
N ILE A 360 -14.35 -4.03 13.59
CA ILE A 360 -15.46 -4.53 14.40
C ILE A 360 -14.89 -5.40 15.51
N THR A 361 -15.14 -5.02 16.76
CA THR A 361 -14.74 -5.81 17.92
C THR A 361 -15.93 -5.99 18.87
N THR A 362 -16.45 -7.23 18.95
CA THR A 362 -17.65 -7.52 19.74
C THR A 362 -17.53 -8.84 20.50
N PRO A 363 -17.85 -8.89 21.81
CA PRO A 363 -17.93 -10.15 22.57
C PRO A 363 -19.14 -10.99 22.16
N GLY A 364 -19.07 -12.30 22.38
CA GLY A 364 -20.15 -13.24 22.06
C GLY A 364 -19.81 -14.21 20.92
N ASP A 365 -20.69 -15.19 20.71
CA ASP A 365 -20.53 -16.18 19.64
C ASP A 365 -21.35 -15.81 18.41
N LEU A 366 -20.83 -16.09 17.23
CA LEU A 366 -21.53 -15.96 15.96
C LEU A 366 -22.18 -17.28 15.57
N ASP A 367 -23.38 -17.19 15.02
CA ASP A 367 -23.97 -18.27 14.23
C ASP A 367 -23.22 -18.38 12.89
N PRO A 368 -22.58 -19.54 12.59
CA PRO A 368 -21.76 -19.68 11.37
C PRO A 368 -22.53 -19.51 10.08
N GLU A 369 -23.79 -19.95 10.01
CA GLU A 369 -24.61 -19.87 8.80
C GLU A 369 -25.04 -18.42 8.56
N ARG A 370 -25.49 -17.72 9.60
CA ARG A 370 -25.86 -16.29 9.50
C ARG A 370 -24.68 -15.43 9.07
N PHE A 371 -23.51 -15.67 9.66
CA PHE A 371 -22.29 -14.95 9.32
C PHE A 371 -21.90 -15.20 7.86
N GLN A 372 -21.91 -16.46 7.41
CA GLN A 372 -21.55 -16.80 6.03
C GLN A 372 -22.51 -16.17 5.02
N ASP A 373 -23.82 -16.16 5.30
CA ASP A 373 -24.81 -15.56 4.39
C ASP A 373 -24.73 -14.03 4.37
N TRP A 374 -24.54 -13.39 5.52
CA TRP A 374 -24.28 -11.96 5.59
C TRP A 374 -23.04 -11.59 4.79
N LEU A 375 -21.92 -12.30 5.01
CA LEU A 375 -20.66 -12.01 4.36
C LEU A 375 -20.73 -12.23 2.85
N ARG A 376 -21.43 -13.28 2.39
CA ARG A 376 -21.66 -13.54 0.96
C ARG A 376 -22.43 -12.39 0.30
N ASN A 377 -23.46 -11.88 0.96
CA ASN A 377 -24.25 -10.75 0.46
C ASN A 377 -23.46 -9.44 0.48
N LEU A 378 -22.69 -9.20 1.55
CA LEU A 378 -21.79 -8.05 1.67
C LEU A 378 -20.77 -8.06 0.53
N LEU A 379 -20.10 -9.19 0.29
CA LEU A 379 -19.16 -9.33 -0.82
C LEU A 379 -19.85 -9.15 -2.18
N ALA A 380 -21.02 -9.76 -2.40
CA ALA A 380 -21.76 -9.60 -3.66
C ALA A 380 -22.17 -8.16 -3.97
N THR A 381 -22.37 -7.32 -2.96
CA THR A 381 -22.92 -5.96 -3.12
C THR A 381 -21.89 -4.86 -2.97
N GLN A 382 -20.92 -5.04 -2.06
CA GLN A 382 -19.91 -4.05 -1.69
C GLN A 382 -18.48 -4.59 -1.86
N GLY A 383 -18.29 -5.82 -2.35
CA GLY A 383 -16.97 -6.41 -2.57
C GLY A 383 -16.04 -5.66 -3.54
N PRO A 384 -16.53 -4.85 -4.51
CA PRO A 384 -15.67 -3.93 -5.26
C PRO A 384 -15.05 -2.81 -4.41
N ASP A 385 -15.72 -2.44 -3.32
CA ASP A 385 -15.30 -1.34 -2.43
C ASP A 385 -14.61 -1.86 -1.16
N ILE A 386 -14.73 -3.15 -0.86
CA ILE A 386 -13.97 -3.82 0.20
C ILE A 386 -12.71 -4.40 -0.42
N PHE A 387 -11.55 -3.90 -0.02
CA PHE A 387 -10.25 -4.29 -0.57
C PHE A 387 -9.63 -5.44 0.21
N ARG A 388 -9.69 -5.36 1.54
CA ARG A 388 -9.17 -6.39 2.44
C ARG A 388 -10.12 -6.61 3.58
N MET A 389 -10.24 -7.85 4.00
CA MET A 389 -10.84 -8.18 5.28
C MET A 389 -10.01 -9.22 6.00
N LYS A 390 -9.89 -9.08 7.30
CA LYS A 390 -9.26 -10.08 8.16
C LYS A 390 -10.02 -10.14 9.46
N GLY A 391 -10.04 -11.31 10.08
CA GLY A 391 -10.58 -11.37 11.41
C GLY A 391 -10.38 -12.68 12.13
N ILE A 392 -10.55 -12.59 13.44
CA ILE A 392 -10.63 -13.68 14.39
C ILE A 392 -12.08 -13.75 14.86
N LEU A 393 -12.74 -14.87 14.61
CA LEU A 393 -14.13 -15.11 14.94
C LEU A 393 -14.26 -16.12 16.08
N SER A 394 -15.28 -15.88 16.89
CA SER A 394 -15.79 -16.81 17.89
C SER A 394 -17.06 -17.46 17.34
N LEU A 395 -16.92 -18.64 16.76
CA LEU A 395 -18.04 -19.36 16.14
C LEU A 395 -18.74 -20.27 17.17
N GLN A 396 -20.08 -20.26 17.17
CA GLN A 396 -20.88 -21.14 18.02
C GLN A 396 -20.55 -22.61 17.73
N GLY A 397 -20.36 -23.39 18.79
CA GLY A 397 -20.02 -24.81 18.67
C GLY A 397 -18.54 -25.11 18.37
N MET A 398 -17.70 -24.09 18.16
CA MET A 398 -16.25 -24.24 18.01
C MET A 398 -15.51 -23.83 19.29
N SER A 399 -14.61 -24.69 19.78
CA SER A 399 -13.71 -24.38 20.91
C SER A 399 -12.44 -23.64 20.49
N GLN A 400 -12.19 -23.55 19.17
CA GLN A 400 -11.05 -22.86 18.56
C GLN A 400 -11.44 -21.50 18.02
N ARG A 401 -10.46 -20.61 17.93
CA ARG A 401 -10.56 -19.37 17.14
C ARG A 401 -10.71 -19.75 15.67
N PHE A 402 -11.51 -19.00 14.93
CA PHE A 402 -11.57 -19.13 13.49
C PHE A 402 -10.94 -17.89 12.86
N VAL A 403 -9.80 -18.05 12.21
CA VAL A 403 -9.12 -16.95 11.53
C VAL A 403 -9.50 -16.99 10.07
N PHE A 404 -9.93 -15.85 9.55
CA PHE A 404 -10.21 -15.69 8.13
C PHE A 404 -9.51 -14.47 7.58
N GLN A 405 -9.20 -14.56 6.30
CA GLN A 405 -8.68 -13.46 5.52
C GLN A 405 -9.35 -13.46 4.15
N GLY A 406 -9.59 -12.27 3.65
CA GLY A 406 -10.20 -12.06 2.35
C GLY A 406 -9.60 -10.85 1.67
N VAL A 407 -9.51 -10.94 0.36
CA VAL A 407 -9.09 -9.85 -0.52
C VAL A 407 -10.22 -9.72 -1.55
N HIS A 408 -10.90 -8.58 -1.55
CA HIS A 408 -12.15 -8.38 -2.27
C HIS A 408 -13.17 -9.52 -2.07
N MET A 409 -13.58 -10.18 -3.16
CA MET A 409 -14.61 -11.21 -3.23
C MET A 409 -14.17 -12.57 -2.70
N LEU A 410 -12.87 -12.75 -2.43
CA LEU A 410 -12.31 -14.03 -1.99
C LEU A 410 -12.27 -14.06 -0.46
N PHE A 411 -12.78 -15.15 0.10
CA PHE A 411 -12.79 -15.42 1.53
C PHE A 411 -12.17 -16.79 1.76
N ASP A 412 -11.10 -16.85 2.54
CA ASP A 412 -10.50 -18.08 3.04
C ASP A 412 -10.45 -18.06 4.57
N GLY A 413 -10.69 -19.20 5.20
CA GLY A 413 -10.82 -19.28 6.65
C GLY A 413 -10.48 -20.65 7.20
N ARG A 414 -9.76 -20.67 8.33
CA ARG A 414 -9.31 -21.88 8.98
C ARG A 414 -9.42 -21.79 10.50
N PRO A 415 -9.66 -22.93 11.19
CA PRO A 415 -9.45 -23.00 12.63
C PRO A 415 -7.98 -22.70 12.97
N ASP A 416 -7.79 -21.91 14.03
CA ASP A 416 -6.48 -21.58 14.61
C ASP A 416 -6.36 -22.25 16.01
N ARG A 417 -5.73 -21.60 16.99
CA ARG A 417 -5.56 -22.12 18.35
C ARG A 417 -6.86 -22.08 19.18
N PRO A 418 -7.00 -22.95 20.21
CA PRO A 418 -8.09 -22.89 21.18
C PRO A 418 -8.15 -21.55 21.94
N TRP A 419 -9.31 -21.24 22.53
CA TRP A 419 -9.49 -20.02 23.32
C TRP A 419 -8.77 -20.05 24.68
N ASP A 420 -8.42 -21.23 25.22
CA ASP A 420 -7.60 -21.43 26.43
C ASP A 420 -7.91 -20.50 27.61
N GLY A 421 -9.21 -20.31 27.92
CA GLY A 421 -9.67 -19.50 29.03
C GLY A 421 -9.67 -17.98 28.77
N GLN A 422 -9.24 -17.53 27.60
CA GLN A 422 -9.37 -16.13 27.18
C GLN A 422 -10.84 -15.79 26.84
N PRO A 423 -11.27 -14.54 27.07
CA PRO A 423 -12.60 -14.10 26.68
C PRO A 423 -12.82 -14.29 25.17
N ARG A 424 -13.89 -14.99 24.82
CA ARG A 424 -14.33 -15.19 23.44
C ARG A 424 -14.77 -13.86 22.84
N ARG A 425 -14.04 -13.38 21.83
CA ARG A 425 -14.26 -12.07 21.21
C ARG A 425 -14.04 -12.14 19.72
N ASN A 426 -14.93 -11.51 18.97
CA ASN A 426 -14.75 -11.34 17.53
C ASN A 426 -13.95 -10.07 17.28
N SER A 427 -13.00 -10.13 16.35
CA SER A 427 -12.24 -8.96 15.89
C SER A 427 -12.10 -9.07 14.38
N LEU A 428 -12.69 -8.14 13.64
CA LEU A 428 -12.67 -8.09 12.19
C LEU A 428 -12.21 -6.71 11.76
N ILE A 429 -11.62 -6.65 10.58
CA ILE A 429 -11.38 -5.42 9.86
C ILE A 429 -11.86 -5.55 8.43
N PHE A 430 -12.46 -4.49 7.94
CA PHE A 430 -12.68 -4.24 6.52
C PHE A 430 -11.86 -3.01 6.15
N ILE A 431 -11.04 -3.10 5.12
CA ILE A 431 -10.29 -1.99 4.52
C ILE A 431 -10.88 -1.80 3.14
N GLY A 432 -11.24 -0.57 2.80
CA GLY A 432 -12.04 -0.31 1.62
C GLY A 432 -12.41 1.15 1.46
N ARG A 433 -12.99 1.50 0.32
CA ARG A 433 -13.51 2.84 0.05
C ARG A 433 -15.00 2.92 0.38
N ASN A 434 -15.47 4.10 0.77
CA ASN A 434 -16.90 4.35 1.02
C ASN A 434 -17.56 3.34 1.99
N LEU A 435 -16.81 2.81 2.95
CA LEU A 435 -17.31 1.80 3.87
C LEU A 435 -18.38 2.38 4.79
N ASP A 436 -19.57 1.79 4.76
CA ASP A 436 -20.64 2.13 5.71
C ASP A 436 -20.43 1.36 7.02
N ARG A 437 -19.75 2.02 7.97
CA ARG A 437 -19.49 1.46 9.30
C ARG A 437 -20.77 1.05 10.01
N GLU A 438 -21.84 1.83 9.95
CA GLU A 438 -23.08 1.52 10.66
C GLU A 438 -23.72 0.25 10.08
N ALA A 439 -23.77 0.13 8.76
CA ALA A 439 -24.30 -1.05 8.09
C ALA A 439 -23.45 -2.30 8.33
N LEU A 440 -22.11 -2.18 8.29
CA LEU A 440 -21.19 -3.28 8.56
C LEU A 440 -21.30 -3.79 10.01
N VAL A 441 -21.31 -2.88 10.98
CA VAL A 441 -21.46 -3.22 12.40
C VAL A 441 -22.85 -3.81 12.68
N ALA A 442 -23.92 -3.24 12.11
CA ALA A 442 -25.27 -3.76 12.29
C ALA A 442 -25.44 -5.16 11.68
N GLY A 443 -24.94 -5.36 10.46
CA GLY A 443 -24.99 -6.67 9.78
C GLY A 443 -24.18 -7.73 10.51
N PHE A 444 -23.00 -7.38 11.02
CA PHE A 444 -22.20 -8.27 11.85
C PHE A 444 -22.90 -8.62 13.16
N ASN A 445 -23.44 -7.63 13.88
CA ASN A 445 -24.11 -7.86 15.16
C ASN A 445 -25.39 -8.70 15.02
N ALA A 446 -26.06 -8.68 13.87
CA ALA A 446 -27.21 -9.54 13.59
C ALA A 446 -26.86 -11.04 13.53
N CYS A 447 -25.57 -11.37 13.41
CA CYS A 447 -25.06 -12.74 13.37
C CYS A 447 -24.74 -13.31 14.76
N LEU A 448 -24.76 -12.51 15.82
CA LEU A 448 -24.47 -12.94 17.19
C LEU A 448 -25.62 -13.77 17.79
N VAL A 449 -25.29 -14.72 18.67
CA VAL A 449 -26.23 -15.64 19.34
C VAL A 449 -25.98 -15.82 20.84
#